data_AF-A0A832G2T9-F1
#
_entry.id   AF-A0A832G2T9-F1
#
_cell.length_a   1.000
_cell.length_b   1.000
_cell.length_c   1.000
_cell.angle_alpha   90.00
_cell.angle_beta   90.00
_cell.angle_gamma   90.00
#
_symmetry.space_group_name_H-M   'P 1'
#
loop_
_entity.id
_entity.type
_entity.pdbx_description
1 polymer ?
#
loop_
_entity_poly.entity_id
_entity_poly.type
_entity_poly.pdbx_seq_one_letter_code
_entity_poly.pdbx_strand_id
1 'polypeptide(L)'
;MPAKNYADTSRRQLLDLIRQNINHPSIFAWSLYNEIRPNTPDPHRLLLDLHNLARAEDPTRPTIAATCTLGLPQMNRLTCWLGWNIYPGWYPEWGSLDEIPRRLEQYRKSARLSCYCLSEYGAGANIHHHEDPPKMPVAQRSMAPRRMAIHRTRSSLVPRKPNTLYLGHIPLEYV
;
A
#
# COMPACT_ATOMS: atom_id res chain seq x y z
N MET A 1 12.50 19.90 -6.94
CA MET A 1 11.59 20.34 -5.85
C MET A 1 10.20 20.48 -6.44
N PRO A 2 9.14 20.01 -5.77
CA PRO A 2 7.77 20.31 -6.19
C PRO A 2 7.54 21.83 -6.23
N ALA A 3 6.61 22.30 -7.07
CA ALA A 3 6.22 23.71 -7.09
C ALA A 3 5.75 24.15 -5.70
N LYS A 4 6.08 25.38 -5.27
CA LYS A 4 5.77 25.89 -3.92
C LYS A 4 4.30 25.68 -3.52
N ASN A 5 3.38 25.93 -4.45
CA ASN A 5 1.94 25.71 -4.23
C ASN A 5 1.60 24.25 -3.93
N TYR A 6 2.29 23.28 -4.52
CA TYR A 6 2.07 21.87 -4.25
C TYR A 6 2.50 21.50 -2.84
N ALA A 7 3.71 21.90 -2.42
CA ALA A 7 4.21 21.60 -1.08
C ALA A 7 3.32 22.23 0.01
N ASP A 8 2.93 23.50 -0.16
CA ASP A 8 2.05 24.19 0.79
C ASP A 8 0.67 23.53 0.86
N THR A 9 0.13 23.09 -0.27
CA THR A 9 -1.15 22.36 -0.33
C THR A 9 -1.06 21.02 0.39
N SER A 10 -0.01 20.23 0.14
CA SER A 10 0.18 18.93 0.81
C SER A 10 0.31 19.08 2.33
N ARG A 11 1.01 20.11 2.81
CA ARG A 11 1.12 20.42 4.24
C ARG A 11 -0.23 20.75 4.85
N ARG A 12 -1.02 21.60 4.19
CA ARG A 12 -2.37 21.99 4.66
C ARG A 12 -3.31 20.79 4.70
N GLN A 13 -3.36 20.00 3.63
CA GLN A 13 -4.19 18.79 3.60
C GLN A 13 -3.84 17.81 4.71
N LEU A 14 -2.55 17.61 5.01
CA LEU A 14 -2.12 16.73 6.09
C LEU A 14 -2.53 17.27 7.47
N LEU A 15 -2.36 18.57 7.71
CA LEU A 15 -2.77 19.20 8.96
C LEU A 15 -4.29 19.16 9.15
N ASP A 16 -5.04 19.45 8.10
CA ASP A 16 -6.50 19.40 8.12
C ASP A 16 -6.99 17.97 8.38
N LEU A 17 -6.41 16.97 7.71
CA LEU A 17 -6.70 15.56 7.95
C LEU A 17 -6.49 15.19 9.43
N ILE A 18 -5.33 15.53 9.99
CA ILE A 18 -4.99 15.19 11.38
C ILE A 18 -5.95 15.91 12.34
N ARG A 19 -6.07 17.23 12.24
CA ARG A 19 -6.83 18.05 13.20
C ARG A 19 -8.32 17.74 13.20
N GLN A 20 -8.90 17.52 12.03
CA GLN A 20 -10.33 17.18 11.93
C GLN A 20 -10.64 15.80 12.52
N ASN A 21 -9.64 14.90 12.56
CA ASN A 21 -9.86 13.50 12.88
C ASN A 21 -9.08 13.00 14.11
N ILE A 22 -8.39 13.88 14.85
CA ILE A 22 -7.46 13.49 15.93
C ILE A 22 -8.14 12.74 17.09
N ASN A 23 -9.42 13.02 17.33
CA ASN A 23 -10.20 12.42 18.42
C ASN A 23 -10.80 11.05 18.05
N HIS A 24 -10.56 10.52 16.85
CA HIS A 24 -11.05 9.20 16.46
C HIS A 24 -10.07 8.10 16.92
N PRO A 25 -10.46 7.24 17.89
CA PRO A 25 -9.60 6.15 18.34
C PRO A 25 -9.45 5.03 17.30
N SER A 26 -10.35 4.96 16.32
CA SER A 26 -10.26 4.02 15.20
C SER A 26 -9.11 4.35 14.25
N ILE A 27 -8.67 5.61 14.21
CA ILE A 27 -7.49 6.00 13.44
C ILE A 27 -6.27 5.71 14.30
N PHE A 28 -5.35 4.91 13.77
CA PHE A 28 -4.15 4.48 14.49
C PHE A 28 -2.85 4.78 13.75
N ALA A 29 -2.90 5.36 12.55
CA ALA A 29 -1.73 5.78 11.78
C ALA A 29 -2.11 6.88 10.76
N TRP A 30 -1.13 7.71 10.38
CA TRP A 30 -1.30 8.75 9.36
C TRP A 30 -0.50 8.42 8.11
N SER A 31 -1.18 8.25 6.96
CA SER A 31 -0.52 7.92 5.70
C SER A 31 0.02 9.16 4.99
N LEU A 32 1.27 9.11 4.49
CA LEU A 32 1.91 10.25 3.82
C LEU A 32 1.87 10.18 2.30
N TYR A 33 1.83 8.98 1.71
CA TYR A 33 1.76 8.81 0.26
C TYR A 33 1.21 7.43 -0.14
N ASN A 34 0.75 7.35 -1.38
CA ASN A 34 0.42 6.11 -2.09
C ASN A 34 1.16 6.08 -3.43
N GLU A 35 1.82 4.95 -3.73
CA GLU A 35 2.42 4.62 -5.03
C GLU A 35 3.24 5.73 -5.73
N ILE A 36 4.09 6.45 -4.99
CA ILE A 36 5.07 7.32 -5.64
C ILE A 36 6.05 6.44 -6.44
N ARG A 37 6.30 6.80 -7.70
CA ARG A 37 7.11 6.00 -8.64
C ARG A 37 8.46 6.67 -8.93
N PRO A 38 9.48 5.88 -9.31
CA PRO A 38 10.71 6.44 -9.87
C PRO A 38 10.40 7.26 -11.13
N ASN A 39 11.27 8.22 -11.47
CA ASN A 39 11.13 9.17 -12.58
C ASN A 39 10.15 10.34 -12.35
N THR A 40 9.65 10.51 -11.13
CA THR A 40 9.07 11.80 -10.69
C THR A 40 10.15 12.71 -10.13
N PRO A 41 9.93 14.04 -10.04
CA PRO A 41 10.79 14.91 -9.25
C PRO A 41 11.03 14.34 -7.85
N ASP A 42 12.27 14.44 -7.36
CA ASP A 42 12.65 13.86 -6.06
C ASP A 42 11.67 14.29 -4.94
N PRO A 43 10.89 13.35 -4.38
CA PRO A 43 9.88 13.64 -3.38
C PRO A 43 10.49 13.69 -1.97
N HIS A 44 11.75 13.30 -1.78
CA HIS A 44 12.33 13.02 -0.48
C HIS A 44 12.19 14.19 0.49
N ARG A 45 12.53 15.41 0.06
CA ARG A 45 12.46 16.59 0.93
C ARG A 45 11.02 16.90 1.37
N LEU A 46 10.05 16.76 0.46
CA LEU A 46 8.65 16.99 0.80
C LEU A 46 8.14 15.91 1.76
N LEU A 47 8.41 14.63 1.49
CA LEU A 47 7.94 13.54 2.35
C LEU A 47 8.58 13.60 3.73
N LEU A 48 9.85 13.99 3.83
CA LEU A 48 10.53 14.18 5.11
C LEU A 48 9.90 15.32 5.91
N ASP A 49 9.58 16.42 5.23
CA ASP A 49 8.88 17.55 5.83
C ASP A 49 7.47 17.16 6.32
N LEU A 50 6.71 16.41 5.52
CA LEU A 50 5.39 15.89 5.91
C LEU A 50 5.48 14.89 7.07
N HIS A 51 6.50 14.04 7.11
CA HIS A 51 6.73 13.12 8.23
C HIS A 51 6.98 13.88 9.52
N ASN A 52 7.88 14.86 9.49
CA ASN A 52 8.18 15.69 10.66
C ASN A 52 6.95 16.50 11.09
N LEU A 53 6.18 17.02 10.14
CA LEU A 53 4.95 17.76 10.41
C LEU A 53 3.89 16.89 11.10
N ALA A 54 3.61 15.70 10.58
CA ALA A 54 2.66 14.76 11.20
C ALA A 54 3.11 14.33 12.60
N ARG A 55 4.41 14.06 12.78
CA ARG A 55 5.00 13.68 14.07
C ARG A 55 4.93 14.80 15.11
N ALA A 56 5.02 16.06 14.66
CA ALA A 56 4.88 17.23 15.53
C ALA A 56 3.42 17.52 15.88
N GLU A 57 2.51 17.37 14.93
CA GLU A 57 1.07 17.63 15.13
C GLU A 57 0.39 16.53 15.97
N ASP A 58 0.70 15.26 15.70
CA ASP A 58 0.19 14.12 16.47
C ASP A 58 1.32 13.12 16.79
N PRO A 59 2.01 13.29 17.92
CA PRO A 59 3.06 12.37 18.33
C PRO A 59 2.54 11.00 18.79
N THR A 60 1.22 10.85 19.00
CA THR A 60 0.61 9.63 19.55
C THR A 60 0.40 8.54 18.51
N ARG A 61 0.39 8.89 17.21
CA ARG A 61 0.20 7.94 16.11
C ARG A 61 1.45 7.85 15.21
N PRO A 62 1.82 6.65 14.73
CA PRO A 62 2.88 6.49 13.75
C PRO A 62 2.46 7.00 12.37
N THR A 63 3.44 7.46 11.58
CA THR A 63 3.21 7.68 10.15
C THR A 63 3.40 6.37 9.38
N ILE A 64 2.62 6.19 8.32
CA ILE A 64 2.71 5.06 7.39
C ILE A 64 2.79 5.59 5.94
N ALA A 65 3.20 4.75 5.00
CA ALA A 65 3.08 5.04 3.57
C ALA A 65 2.80 3.74 2.80
N ALA A 66 2.23 3.85 1.60
CA ALA A 66 1.97 2.71 0.72
C ALA A 66 2.86 2.79 -0.53
N THR A 67 3.67 1.76 -0.77
CA THR A 67 4.60 1.67 -1.91
C THR A 67 4.27 0.51 -2.82
N CYS A 68 4.63 0.66 -4.10
CA CYS A 68 4.54 -0.38 -5.12
C CYS A 68 5.92 -0.69 -5.74
N THR A 69 7.02 -0.18 -5.15
CA THR A 69 8.34 -0.23 -5.79
C THR A 69 9.51 -0.33 -4.81
N LEU A 70 10.54 -1.08 -5.20
CA LEU A 70 11.85 -1.09 -4.52
C LEU A 70 12.75 0.06 -4.97
N GLY A 71 12.39 0.76 -6.04
CA GLY A 71 13.21 1.80 -6.67
C GLY A 71 13.33 3.11 -5.88
N LEU A 72 12.69 3.24 -4.72
CA LEU A 72 12.74 4.41 -3.84
C LEU A 72 13.16 4.02 -2.41
N PRO A 73 14.39 3.49 -2.21
CA PRO A 73 14.80 2.91 -0.92
C PRO A 73 14.84 3.91 0.23
N GLN A 74 15.07 5.19 -0.05
CA GLN A 74 15.03 6.25 0.97
C GLN A 74 13.59 6.52 1.43
N MET A 75 12.64 6.57 0.48
CA MET A 75 11.22 6.82 0.76
C MET A 75 10.60 5.65 1.53
N ASN A 76 10.93 4.42 1.14
CA ASN A 76 10.47 3.20 1.78
C ASN A 76 10.93 3.07 3.25
N ARG A 77 11.94 3.84 3.67
CA ARG A 77 12.46 3.87 5.05
C ARG A 77 12.14 5.15 5.80
N LEU A 78 11.36 6.05 5.21
CA LEU A 78 11.11 7.38 5.77
C LEU A 78 10.08 7.33 6.89
N THR A 79 8.96 6.64 6.69
CA THR A 79 7.87 6.53 7.66
C THR A 79 8.16 5.52 8.78
N CYS A 80 7.33 5.52 9.84
CA CYS A 80 7.42 4.51 10.88
C CYS A 80 7.11 3.11 10.35
N TRP A 81 6.04 2.99 9.56
CA TRP A 81 5.61 1.74 8.93
C TRP A 81 5.54 1.88 7.41
N LEU A 82 5.66 0.75 6.70
CA LEU A 82 5.56 0.70 5.24
C LEU A 82 4.54 -0.34 4.78
N GLY A 83 3.54 0.08 4.03
CA GLY A 83 2.62 -0.78 3.31
C GLY A 83 3.12 -1.10 1.90
N TRP A 84 2.90 -2.33 1.47
CA TRP A 84 3.12 -2.77 0.10
C TRP A 84 1.81 -3.02 -0.62
N ASN A 85 1.66 -2.41 -1.80
CA ASN A 85 0.58 -2.69 -2.74
C ASN A 85 1.05 -3.79 -3.69
N ILE A 86 0.50 -5.00 -3.57
CA ILE A 86 0.91 -6.16 -4.39
C ILE A 86 -0.27 -6.88 -5.03
N TYR A 87 -0.13 -7.27 -6.29
CA TYR A 87 -1.21 -7.91 -7.07
C TYR A 87 -0.78 -9.22 -7.76
N PRO A 88 -0.17 -10.18 -7.04
CA PRO A 88 0.41 -11.40 -7.62
C PRO A 88 -0.65 -12.29 -8.28
N GLY A 89 -0.48 -12.66 -9.55
CA GLY A 89 -1.49 -13.42 -10.29
C GLY A 89 -2.70 -12.61 -10.75
N TRP A 90 -2.67 -11.28 -10.58
CA TRP A 90 -3.60 -10.38 -11.26
C TRP A 90 -2.85 -9.57 -12.31
N TYR A 91 -1.87 -8.78 -11.86
CA TYR A 91 -1.01 -8.01 -12.72
C TYR A 91 0.31 -8.76 -12.97
N PRO A 92 0.72 -8.96 -14.25
CA PRO A 92 1.89 -9.79 -14.60
C PRO A 92 3.19 -9.40 -13.88
N GLU A 93 3.41 -8.11 -13.64
CA GLU A 93 4.62 -7.59 -12.98
C GLU A 93 4.78 -8.08 -11.52
N TRP A 94 3.69 -8.51 -10.89
CA TRP A 94 3.70 -9.05 -9.53
C TRP A 94 3.96 -10.55 -9.45
N GLY A 95 4.14 -11.22 -10.59
CA GLY A 95 4.45 -12.65 -10.67
C GLY A 95 3.27 -13.54 -10.30
N SER A 96 3.53 -14.84 -10.14
CA SER A 96 2.52 -15.81 -9.70
C SER A 96 2.33 -15.80 -8.18
N LEU A 97 1.28 -16.47 -7.69
CA LEU A 97 1.03 -16.64 -6.26
C LEU A 97 2.15 -17.39 -5.53
N ASP A 98 2.83 -18.30 -6.22
CA ASP A 98 3.89 -19.13 -5.64
C ASP A 98 5.16 -18.32 -5.32
N GLU A 99 5.34 -17.16 -5.95
CA GLU A 99 6.48 -16.28 -5.69
C GLU A 99 6.30 -15.39 -4.46
N ILE A 100 5.08 -15.31 -3.90
CA ILE A 100 4.75 -14.40 -2.79
C ILE A 100 5.69 -14.59 -1.59
N PRO A 101 5.93 -15.82 -1.08
CA PRO A 101 6.77 -15.99 0.12
C PRO A 101 8.17 -15.41 -0.04
N ARG A 102 8.76 -15.54 -1.24
CA ARG A 102 10.07 -14.97 -1.57
C ARG A 102 10.04 -13.44 -1.64
N ARG A 103 9.00 -12.87 -2.27
CA ARG A 103 8.85 -11.42 -2.43
C ARG A 103 8.56 -10.70 -1.10
N LEU A 104 7.74 -11.30 -0.21
CA LEU A 104 7.43 -10.73 1.11
C LEU A 104 8.68 -10.47 1.95
N GLU A 105 9.70 -11.34 1.86
CA GLU A 105 10.95 -11.13 2.59
C GLU A 105 11.74 -9.91 2.06
N GLN A 106 11.69 -9.65 0.76
CA GLN A 106 12.30 -8.44 0.18
C GLN A 106 11.58 -7.18 0.65
N TYR A 107 10.25 -7.21 0.67
CA TYR A 107 9.41 -6.10 1.13
C TYR A 107 9.64 -5.80 2.61
N ARG A 108 9.70 -6.83 3.45
CA ARG A 108 10.04 -6.70 4.87
C ARG A 108 11.38 -5.99 5.08
N LYS A 109 12.42 -6.37 4.32
CA LYS A 109 13.76 -5.76 4.42
C LYS A 109 13.83 -4.33 3.87
N SER A 110 12.87 -3.94 3.04
CA SER A 110 12.78 -2.58 2.49
C SER A 110 12.28 -1.56 3.51
N ALA A 111 11.47 -2.00 4.48
CA ALA A 111 10.88 -1.14 5.50
C ALA A 111 11.87 -0.76 6.62
N ARG A 112 11.63 0.39 7.25
CA ARG A 112 12.35 0.79 8.46
C ARG A 112 12.07 -0.20 9.58
N LEU A 113 13.13 -0.72 10.22
CA LEU A 113 13.05 -1.71 11.30
C LEU A 113 12.20 -2.96 10.96
N SER A 114 12.04 -3.28 9.67
CA SER A 114 11.14 -4.36 9.20
C SER A 114 9.65 -4.19 9.58
N CYS A 115 9.21 -2.99 9.96
CA CYS A 115 7.80 -2.73 10.25
C CYS A 115 7.04 -2.51 8.95
N TYR A 116 6.37 -3.56 8.45
CA TYR A 116 5.66 -3.50 7.18
C TYR A 116 4.28 -4.18 7.23
N CYS A 117 3.46 -3.85 6.25
CA CYS A 117 2.17 -4.47 5.99
C CYS A 117 1.95 -4.67 4.48
N LEU A 118 0.91 -5.42 4.14
CA LEU A 118 0.30 -5.32 2.81
C LEU A 118 -0.80 -4.27 2.91
N SER A 119 -0.62 -3.13 2.25
CA SER A 119 -1.61 -2.04 2.22
C SER A 119 -2.68 -2.31 1.16
N GLU A 120 -2.31 -2.96 0.06
CA GLU A 120 -3.26 -3.39 -0.95
C GLU A 120 -2.90 -4.77 -1.49
N TYR A 121 -3.93 -5.57 -1.72
CA TYR A 121 -3.88 -6.76 -2.54
C TYR A 121 -5.28 -7.09 -3.04
N GLY A 122 -5.36 -7.52 -4.30
CA GLY A 122 -6.65 -7.83 -4.88
C GLY A 122 -6.57 -8.43 -6.27
N ALA A 123 -7.75 -8.58 -6.85
CA ALA A 123 -8.00 -8.86 -8.26
C ALA A 123 -9.42 -8.37 -8.56
N GLY A 124 -9.68 -7.90 -9.79
CA GLY A 124 -11.04 -7.57 -10.21
C GLY A 124 -11.93 -8.81 -10.25
N ALA A 125 -13.24 -8.64 -10.07
CA ALA A 125 -14.24 -9.69 -10.23
C ALA A 125 -15.57 -9.08 -10.68
N ASN A 126 -16.28 -9.78 -11.57
CA ASN A 126 -17.62 -9.43 -12.03
C ASN A 126 -18.57 -10.60 -11.74
N ILE A 127 -19.69 -10.30 -11.09
CA ILE A 127 -20.68 -11.31 -10.68
C ILE A 127 -21.39 -11.98 -11.86
N HIS A 128 -21.34 -11.41 -13.06
CA HIS A 128 -21.95 -11.96 -14.28
C HIS A 128 -20.99 -12.83 -15.10
N HIS A 129 -19.72 -12.89 -14.72
CA HIS A 129 -18.72 -13.70 -15.40
C HIS A 129 -18.47 -14.98 -14.59
N HIS A 130 -18.82 -16.12 -15.18
CA HIS A 130 -18.63 -17.44 -14.59
C HIS A 130 -17.96 -18.36 -15.61
N GLU A 131 -17.03 -19.18 -15.14
CA GLU A 131 -16.36 -20.19 -15.96
C GLU A 131 -16.00 -21.38 -15.07
N ASP A 132 -16.18 -22.59 -15.57
CA ASP A 132 -15.78 -23.84 -14.93
C ASP A 132 -15.04 -24.73 -15.95
N PRO A 133 -13.75 -25.06 -15.74
CA PRO A 133 -12.90 -24.64 -14.64
C PRO A 133 -12.51 -23.16 -14.74
N PRO A 134 -12.24 -22.48 -13.62
CA PRO A 134 -11.90 -21.07 -13.64
C PRO A 134 -10.53 -20.86 -14.31
N LYS A 135 -10.44 -20.02 -15.36
CA LYS A 135 -9.18 -19.61 -16.00
C LYS A 135 -8.66 -18.25 -15.54
N MET A 136 -7.32 -18.11 -15.45
CA MET A 136 -6.69 -16.87 -14.99
C MET A 136 -7.08 -15.71 -15.91
N PRO A 137 -7.78 -14.67 -15.41
CA PRO A 137 -8.22 -13.56 -16.23
C PRO A 137 -7.04 -12.62 -16.54
N VAL A 138 -7.12 -11.94 -17.68
CA VAL A 138 -6.18 -10.87 -18.04
C VAL A 138 -6.69 -9.55 -17.47
N ALA A 139 -5.90 -8.89 -16.62
CA ALA A 139 -6.34 -7.74 -15.82
C ALA A 139 -6.90 -6.54 -16.61
N GLN A 140 -6.58 -6.43 -17.91
CA GLN A 140 -7.04 -5.33 -18.79
C GLN A 140 -8.37 -5.62 -19.51
N ARG A 141 -8.97 -6.82 -19.36
CA ARG A 141 -10.26 -7.15 -19.99
C ARG A 141 -11.38 -7.13 -18.96
N SER A 142 -12.56 -6.66 -19.40
CA SER A 142 -13.84 -6.67 -18.68
C SER A 142 -14.29 -8.06 -18.18
N MET A 143 -13.58 -9.13 -18.54
CA MET A 143 -13.78 -10.48 -18.04
C MET A 143 -12.97 -10.73 -16.76
N ALA A 144 -13.66 -10.72 -15.63
CA ALA A 144 -13.11 -11.22 -14.38
C ALA A 144 -14.11 -12.20 -13.75
N PRO A 145 -14.02 -13.52 -14.02
CA PRO A 145 -14.92 -14.48 -13.42
C PRO A 145 -14.78 -14.49 -11.90
N ARG A 146 -15.93 -14.55 -11.21
CA ARG A 146 -16.04 -14.51 -9.74
C ARG A 146 -15.06 -15.49 -9.06
N ARG A 147 -14.14 -15.01 -8.22
CA ARG A 147 -13.04 -15.85 -7.70
C ARG A 147 -12.80 -15.71 -6.19
N MET A 148 -13.44 -16.60 -5.43
CA MET A 148 -13.04 -16.91 -4.05
C MET A 148 -11.67 -17.61 -3.95
N ALA A 149 -11.10 -18.09 -5.07
CA ALA A 149 -9.87 -18.89 -5.09
C ALA A 149 -8.60 -18.08 -4.75
N ILE A 150 -8.45 -16.85 -5.26
CA ILE A 150 -7.27 -16.02 -4.95
C ILE A 150 -7.25 -15.65 -3.47
N HIS A 151 -8.42 -15.36 -2.89
CA HIS A 151 -8.53 -15.04 -1.46
C HIS A 151 -8.31 -16.28 -0.57
N ARG A 152 -8.89 -17.45 -0.94
CA ARG A 152 -8.72 -18.72 -0.20
C ARG A 152 -7.28 -19.22 -0.20
N THR A 153 -6.59 -19.23 -1.35
CA THR A 153 -5.19 -19.68 -1.44
C THR A 153 -4.24 -18.69 -0.75
N ARG A 154 -4.58 -17.40 -0.67
CA ARG A 154 -3.70 -16.39 -0.06
C ARG A 154 -3.79 -16.33 1.46
N SER A 155 -4.95 -16.59 2.08
CA SER A 155 -5.04 -16.65 3.54
C SER A 155 -4.14 -17.73 4.16
N SER A 156 -3.76 -18.76 3.41
CA SER A 156 -2.84 -19.83 3.85
C SER A 156 -1.37 -19.57 3.50
N LEU A 157 -1.06 -18.70 2.53
CA LEU A 157 0.30 -18.43 2.03
C LEU A 157 1.02 -17.28 2.75
N VAL A 158 0.32 -16.53 3.60
CA VAL A 158 0.90 -15.43 4.36
C VAL A 158 1.19 -15.93 5.78
N PRO A 159 2.43 -16.34 6.09
CA PRO A 159 2.77 -16.81 7.43
C PRO A 159 2.59 -15.69 8.45
N ARG A 160 1.98 -16.00 9.61
CA ARG A 160 1.91 -15.11 10.78
C ARG A 160 3.31 -14.88 11.33
N LYS A 161 4.07 -13.97 10.73
CA LYS A 161 5.39 -13.57 11.22
C LYS A 161 5.24 -12.45 12.26
N PRO A 162 6.03 -12.46 13.34
CA PRO A 162 6.07 -11.31 14.26
C PRO A 162 6.43 -10.04 13.48
N ASN A 163 5.80 -8.92 13.83
CA ASN A 163 5.97 -7.58 13.22
C ASN A 163 5.35 -7.37 11.82
N THR A 164 4.37 -8.20 11.41
CA THR A 164 3.54 -7.94 10.22
C THR A 164 2.16 -7.45 10.65
N LEU A 165 1.81 -6.22 10.29
CA LEU A 165 0.43 -5.72 10.39
C LEU A 165 -0.30 -6.07 9.07
N TYR A 166 -1.55 -6.48 9.12
CA TYR A 166 -2.37 -6.68 7.91
C TYR A 166 -3.44 -5.60 7.88
N LEU A 167 -3.32 -4.68 6.92
CA LEU A 167 -4.36 -3.70 6.66
C LEU A 167 -5.28 -4.26 5.57
N GLY A 168 -6.59 -4.14 5.81
CA GLY A 168 -7.64 -4.89 5.12
C GLY A 168 -7.76 -4.64 3.62
N HIS A 169 -8.54 -5.50 3.00
CA HIS A 169 -8.92 -5.49 1.59
C HIS A 169 -9.65 -4.19 1.21
N ILE A 170 -9.13 -3.47 0.21
CA ILE A 170 -9.88 -2.44 -0.52
C ILE A 170 -10.46 -3.13 -1.77
N PRO A 171 -11.77 -3.36 -1.86
CA PRO A 171 -12.38 -3.79 -3.11
C PRO A 171 -12.21 -2.67 -4.13
N LEU A 172 -11.58 -2.99 -5.27
CA LEU A 172 -11.59 -2.13 -6.45
C LEU A 172 -12.98 -2.23 -7.10
N GLU A 173 -14.00 -1.71 -6.43
CA GLU A 173 -15.28 -1.37 -7.04
C GLU A 173 -15.17 0.10 -7.47
N TYR A 174 -15.02 0.31 -8.79
CA TYR A 174 -14.99 1.60 -9.47
C TYR A 174 -13.73 2.47 -9.24
N VAL A 175 -12.72 2.24 -10.09
CA VAL A 175 -11.84 3.30 -10.63
C VAL A 175 -12.01 3.30 -12.14
#